data_AF-A0A4Z0LCC9-F1
#
_entry.id   AF-A0A4Z0LCC9-F1
#
_cell.length_a   1.000
_cell.length_b   1.000
_cell.length_c   1.000
_cell.angle_alpha   90.00
_cell.angle_beta   90.00
_cell.angle_gamma   90.00
#
_symmetry.space_group_name_H-M   'P 1'
#
loop_
_entity.id
_entity.type
_entity.pdbx_description
1 polymer ?
#
loop_
_entity_poly.entity_id
_entity_poly.type
_entity_poly.pdbx_seq_one_letter_code
_entity_poly.pdbx_strand_id
1 'polypeptide(L)'
;MTYDMLGAYSFEQINATDFLVSFQIPDNTFFNLSETSGEYTIAIKLNPGEKEPSTTFRGDTVTIPYISNVLDVTFEQYEKSGSIIRKPRTTIEE
;
A
#
# COMPACT_ATOMS: atom_id res chain seq x y z
N MET A 1 -3.47 16.60 -0.53
CA MET A 1 -2.88 15.61 -1.46
C MET A 1 -3.95 14.58 -1.75
N THR A 2 -4.40 14.51 -3.00
CA THR A 2 -5.22 13.39 -3.48
C THR A 2 -4.29 12.20 -3.74
N TYR A 3 -4.80 11.00 -3.47
CA TYR A 3 -4.04 9.77 -3.65
C TYR A 3 -4.67 9.07 -4.84
N ASP A 4 -4.19 9.41 -6.04
CA ASP A 4 -4.90 9.10 -7.28
C ASP A 4 -4.78 7.61 -7.69
N MET A 5 -3.79 6.90 -7.14
CA MET A 5 -3.56 5.46 -7.30
C MET A 5 -3.92 4.63 -6.07
N LEU A 6 -4.50 5.21 -5.01
CA LEU A 6 -4.92 4.47 -3.82
C LEU A 6 -6.34 4.85 -3.41
N GLY A 7 -7.24 3.88 -3.55
CA GLY A 7 -8.63 3.97 -3.12
C GLY A 7 -8.81 3.68 -1.63
N ALA A 8 -9.87 2.95 -1.28
CA ALA A 8 -10.09 2.51 0.09
C ALA A 8 -9.01 1.52 0.53
N TYR A 9 -8.65 1.56 1.82
CA TYR A 9 -7.79 0.57 2.45
C TYR A 9 -8.21 0.31 3.89
N SER A 10 -7.88 -0.87 4.41
CA SER A 10 -8.16 -1.31 5.76
C SER A 10 -7.10 -2.29 6.25
N PHE A 11 -6.96 -2.36 7.57
CA PHE A 11 -6.08 -3.28 8.27
C PHE A 11 -6.94 -4.16 9.18
N GLU A 12 -6.73 -5.46 9.13
CA GLU A 12 -7.41 -6.43 9.98
C GLU A 12 -6.37 -7.37 10.60
N GLN A 13 -6.33 -7.46 11.92
CA GLN A 13 -5.50 -8.47 12.60
C GLN A 13 -6.16 -9.83 12.39
N ILE A 14 -5.50 -10.74 11.68
CA ILE A 14 -6.05 -12.07 11.37
C ILE A 14 -5.59 -13.13 12.37
N ASN A 15 -4.46 -12.91 13.03
CA ASN A 15 -3.96 -13.71 14.14
C ASN A 15 -2.96 -12.90 14.98
N ALA A 16 -2.39 -13.50 16.02
CA ALA A 16 -1.46 -12.82 16.95
C ALA A 16 -0.18 -12.30 16.28
N THR A 17 0.17 -12.80 15.09
CA THR A 17 1.43 -12.49 14.40
C THR A 17 1.23 -11.91 13.01
N ASP A 18 0.01 -11.72 12.51
CA ASP A 18 -0.24 -11.28 11.13
C ASP A 18 -1.41 -10.31 11.02
N PHE A 19 -1.24 -9.33 10.13
CA PHE A 19 -2.29 -8.43 9.66
C PHE A 19 -2.59 -8.69 8.18
N LEU A 20 -3.87 -8.66 7.84
CA LEU A 20 -4.37 -8.56 6.48
C LEU A 20 -4.54 -7.08 6.14
N VAL A 21 -3.82 -6.62 5.13
CA VAL A 21 -3.95 -5.28 4.56
C VAL A 21 -4.74 -5.40 3.27
N SER A 22 -5.95 -4.84 3.28
CA SER A 22 -6.81 -4.76 2.09
C SER A 22 -6.75 -3.35 1.53
N PHE A 23 -6.60 -3.20 0.22
CA PHE A 23 -6.50 -1.89 -0.42
C PHE A 23 -7.02 -1.92 -1.86
N GLN A 24 -7.31 -0.75 -2.41
CA GLN A 24 -7.77 -0.61 -3.78
C GLN A 24 -6.76 0.19 -4.60
N ILE A 25 -6.41 -0.31 -5.78
CA ILE A 25 -5.56 0.39 -6.75
C ILE A 25 -6.20 0.38 -8.14
N PRO A 26 -5.86 1.33 -9.03
CA PRO A 26 -6.31 1.33 -10.41
C PRO A 26 -5.96 0.03 -11.14
N ASP A 27 -6.85 -0.46 -11.99
CA ASP A 27 -6.65 -1.72 -12.74
C ASP A 27 -5.43 -1.70 -13.70
N ASN A 28 -4.99 -0.52 -14.12
CA ASN A 28 -3.79 -0.32 -14.95
C ASN A 28 -2.52 -0.04 -14.13
N THR A 29 -2.52 -0.38 -12.85
CA THR A 29 -1.33 -0.33 -11.97
C THR A 29 -0.89 -1.73 -11.53
N PHE A 30 0.29 -1.79 -10.92
CA PHE A 30 0.77 -2.93 -10.14
C PHE A 30 1.30 -2.43 -8.79
N PHE A 31 1.45 -3.33 -7.83
CA PHE A 31 2.06 -3.03 -6.54
C PHE A 31 3.23 -3.96 -6.25
N ASN A 32 4.16 -3.49 -5.42
CA ASN A 32 5.19 -4.31 -4.80
C ASN A 32 5.16 -4.10 -3.29
N LEU A 33 5.31 -5.20 -2.55
CA LEU A 33 5.54 -5.16 -1.11
C LEU A 33 7.05 -5.31 -0.85
N SER A 34 7.61 -4.43 -0.05
CA SER A 34 8.99 -4.53 0.44
C SER A 34 9.06 -4.25 1.93
N GLU A 35 9.96 -4.92 2.63
CA GLU A 35 10.26 -4.64 4.04
C GLU A 35 11.65 -4.00 4.14
N THR A 36 11.80 -2.97 4.97
CA THR A 36 13.11 -2.41 5.34
C THR A 36 13.11 -2.05 6.81
N SER A 37 13.92 -2.74 7.61
CA SER A 37 14.08 -2.48 9.05
C SER A 37 12.75 -2.55 9.83
N GLY A 38 11.85 -3.46 9.46
CA GLY A 38 10.52 -3.60 10.09
C GLY A 38 9.45 -2.64 9.56
N GLU A 39 9.77 -1.75 8.61
CA GLU A 39 8.79 -0.95 7.89
C GLU A 39 8.39 -1.64 6.58
N TYR A 40 7.09 -1.87 6.38
CA TYR A 40 6.53 -2.43 5.17
C TYR A 40 6.05 -1.31 4.24
N THR A 41 6.49 -1.38 2.99
CA THR A 41 6.08 -0.42 1.95
C THR A 41 5.31 -1.13 0.86
N ILE A 42 4.09 -0.68 0.60
CA ILE A 42 3.29 -1.04 -0.56
C ILE A 42 3.48 0.05 -1.61
N ALA A 43 4.35 -0.22 -2.58
CA ALA A 43 4.67 0.69 -3.67
C ALA A 43 3.76 0.45 -4.88
N ILE A 44 2.93 1.42 -5.22
CA ILE A 44 1.96 1.40 -6.32
C ILE A 44 2.53 2.15 -7.52
N LYS A 45 2.51 1.51 -8.70
CA LYS A 45 3.12 2.01 -9.94
C LYS A 45 2.20 1.75 -11.13
N LEU A 46 2.20 2.67 -12.09
CA LEU A 46 1.56 2.45 -13.39
C LEU A 46 2.21 1.30 -14.14
N ASN A 47 1.39 0.51 -14.84
CA ASN A 47 1.90 -0.50 -15.75
C ASN A 47 2.77 0.13 -16.85
N PRO A 48 3.76 -0.60 -17.40
CA PRO A 48 4.60 -0.08 -18.47
C PRO A 48 3.79 0.44 -19.66
N GLY A 49 3.99 1.71 -20.02
CA GLY A 49 3.30 2.36 -21.15
C GLY A 49 2.08 3.19 -20.75
N GLU A 50 1.52 2.98 -19.56
CA GLU A 50 0.41 3.78 -19.04
C GLU A 50 0.86 5.20 -18.69
N LYS A 51 -0.05 6.17 -18.84
CA LYS A 51 0.27 7.60 -18.60
C LYS A 51 -0.42 8.15 -17.37
N GLU A 52 -1.61 7.63 -17.06
CA GLU A 52 -2.46 8.11 -15.98
C GLU A 52 -3.13 6.90 -15.29
N PRO A 53 -3.44 7.00 -13.99
CA PRO A 53 -4.23 6.01 -13.28
C PRO A 53 -5.61 5.84 -13.92
N SER A 54 -6.06 4.61 -14.06
CA SER A 54 -7.46 4.31 -14.39
C SER A 54 -8.38 4.79 -13.27
N THR A 55 -9.59 5.19 -13.65
CA THR A 55 -10.66 5.51 -12.69
C THR A 55 -11.36 4.24 -12.16
N THR A 56 -11.05 3.08 -12.74
CA THR A 56 -11.55 1.78 -12.29
C THR A 56 -10.56 1.18 -11.31
N PHE A 57 -11.03 0.93 -10.09
CA PHE A 57 -10.24 0.36 -9.01
C PHE A 57 -10.51 -1.14 -8.86
N ARG A 58 -9.44 -1.90 -8.63
CA ARG A 58 -9.51 -3.30 -8.19
C ARG A 58 -9.08 -3.41 -6.73
N GLY A 59 -9.63 -4.40 -6.03
CA GLY A 59 -9.22 -4.73 -4.67
C GLY A 59 -8.05 -5.71 -4.67
N ASP A 60 -7.06 -5.45 -3.84
CA ASP A 60 -5.89 -6.28 -3.61
C ASP A 60 -5.69 -6.47 -2.09
N THR A 61 -5.09 -7.59 -1.71
CA THR A 61 -4.82 -7.93 -0.31
C THR A 61 -3.41 -8.45 -0.13
N VAL A 62 -2.75 -8.06 0.95
CA VAL A 62 -1.45 -8.63 1.37
C VAL A 62 -1.48 -9.01 2.85
N THR A 63 -0.79 -10.07 3.20
CA THR A 63 -0.56 -10.45 4.60
C THR A 63 0.81 -9.93 5.01
N ILE A 64 0.85 -9.19 6.11
CA ILE A 64 2.06 -8.58 6.66
C ILE A 64 2.24 -9.11 8.08
N PRO A 65 3.42 -9.70 8.39
CA PRO A 65 3.66 -10.18 9.74
C PRO A 65 3.84 -9.01 10.71
N TYR A 66 3.22 -9.16 11.86
CA TYR A 66 3.30 -8.31 13.03
C TYR A 66 4.59 -8.63 13.79
N ILE A 67 5.64 -7.85 13.56
CA ILE A 67 6.95 -8.03 14.19
C ILE A 67 7.11 -6.96 15.27
N SER A 68 7.48 -7.37 16.49
CA SER A 68 7.79 -6.45 17.61
C SER A 68 6.65 -5.53 18.07
N ASN A 69 5.40 -6.00 18.02
CA ASN A 69 4.19 -5.28 18.47
C ASN A 69 3.91 -3.95 17.75
N VAL A 70 4.46 -3.78 16.55
CA VAL A 70 4.21 -2.61 15.72
C VAL A 70 3.96 -3.08 14.29
N LEU A 71 2.74 -2.82 13.78
CA LEU A 71 2.52 -2.85 12.34
C LEU A 71 2.92 -1.48 11.79
N ASP A 72 3.91 -1.43 10.91
CA ASP A 72 4.35 -0.20 10.25
C ASP A 72 4.20 -0.36 8.73
N VAL A 73 3.12 0.20 8.17
CA VAL A 73 2.80 0.08 6.75
C VAL A 73 2.67 1.47 6.12
N THR A 74 3.44 1.69 5.05
CA THR A 74 3.39 2.89 4.22
C THR A 74 2.91 2.54 2.82
N PHE A 75 2.00 3.34 2.26
CA PHE A 75 1.71 3.32 0.82
C PHE A 75 2.51 4.40 0.10
N GLU A 76 3.24 3.99 -0.94
CA GLU A 76 3.95 4.90 -1.83
C GLU A 76 3.33 4.87 -3.23
N GLN A 77 3.02 6.05 -3.77
CA GLN A 77 2.63 6.18 -5.18
C GLN A 77 3.75 6.81 -5.96
N TYR A 78 4.15 6.14 -7.04
CA TYR A 78 5.18 6.64 -7.95
C TYR A 78 4.49 7.29 -9.14
N GLU A 79 4.34 8.60 -9.07
CA GLU A 79 3.86 9.37 -10.20
C GLU A 79 4.94 9.49 -11.28
N LYS A 80 4.50 9.69 -12.53
CA LYS A 80 5.39 9.89 -13.68
C LYS A 80 6.32 11.10 -13.53
N SER A 81 5.96 12.05 -12.66
CA SER A 81 6.76 13.22 -12.31
C SER A 81 8.01 12.88 -11.47
N GLY A 82 8.14 11.64 -10.98
CA GLY A 82 9.15 11.26 -9.99
C GLY A 82 8.75 11.62 -8.56
N SER A 83 7.57 12.20 -8.35
CA SER A 83 7.03 12.49 -7.03
C SER A 83 6.59 11.21 -6.34
N ILE A 84 7.02 11.03 -5.09
CA ILE A 84 6.58 9.95 -4.21
C ILE A 84 5.59 10.54 -3.23
N ILE A 85 4.32 10.14 -3.33
CA ILE A 85 3.32 10.48 -2.33
C ILE A 85 3.26 9.35 -1.30
N ARG A 86 3.65 9.66 -0.06
CA ARG A 86 3.54 8.76 1.09
C ARG A 86 2.24 8.99 1.83
N LYS A 87 1.45 7.93 2.02
CA LYS A 87 0.33 7.96 2.98
C LYS A 87 0.85 8.09 4.42
N PRO A 88 0.02 8.59 5.35
CA PRO A 88 0.37 8.61 6.76
C PRO A 88 0.62 7.19 7.26
N ARG A 89 1.72 7.04 7.98
CA ARG A 89 2.09 5.87 8.78
C ARG A 89 0.91 5.46 9.67
N THR A 90 0.51 4.21 9.61
CA THR A 90 -0.42 3.64 10.59
C THR A 90 0.39 2.75 11.51
N THR A 91 0.54 3.17 12.76
CA THR A 91 1.11 2.35 13.83
C THR A 91 -0.05 1.71 14.58
N ILE A 92 -0.10 0.39 14.62
CA ILE A 92 -0.99 -0.35 15.53
C ILE A 92 -0.10 -0.88 16.65
N GLU A 93 -0.34 -0.40 17.87
CA GLU A 93 0.29 -0.87 19.11
C GLU A 93 -0.77 -1.63 19.91
N GLU A 94 -0.44 -2.82 20.41
CA GLU A 94 -1.24 -3.53 21.44
C GLU A 94 -0.92 -3.03 22.85
#